data_AF-A0AAQ2U8F5-F1
#
_entry.id   AF-A0AAQ2U8F5-F1
#
_cell.length_a   1.000
_cell.length_b   1.000
_cell.length_c   1.000
_cell.angle_alpha   90.00
_cell.angle_beta   90.00
_cell.angle_gamma   90.00
#
_symmetry.space_group_name_H-M   'P 1'
#
loop_
_entity.id
_entity.type
_entity.pdbx_description
1 polymer ?
#
loop_
_entity_poly.entity_id
_entity_poly.type
_entity_poly.pdbx_seq_one_letter_code
_entity_poly.pdbx_strand_id
1 'polypeptide(L)'
;MSKKAFPINRVNIDPPKPVRVAPNPPIALPEREPRNIWVMIGVPALIVALIGTIVMLYVSGVRSLATGFFPLMGIGAFSMLAFSGRFGRARKITWGELEKGRRRYLRDLDTNRDEIQTAVCAQREWQNAVHSDPPGLGAIIGGPRMWERGRGDVDFLEVRVGTGVQHAPDSVLSVTWPDISSDEELEPVTGQALRDFILEQRKIRDIAKVVNLRSAPGFSFVSEDLDRVRSLMRSVLCSLAVFHNPRDVKLMVVTRNPEVWAWMVWLPHNLHDELFDACGWRRLIFATPEELEAALGAELHMKGKRGAWTPPTVASPTAMGSALETGQVGVDLGPHLVIVDDNTGSPDAWESVVGQVGKAGLTVLRIASRVGTGVGFAEDQVFEMAQRHGAATAVKAGRDGADADDDQRPAPLLRARGTFFAHADQLSIHRAYRYARAMARWSPTSRSEVTDSTSGAAELLRSLGISDPRELDVDRLWAERRGRGDDRWCEIPVGAKPLRALKPWEGPRHFVLIDDVQDLRPAQSYPQKPPVGAALWKLMERARQVGLHVFSTRNSANWATMPMDPWVKSQTSAKVAQLYMDNDPQNRINRSVRAQTLPPGRGLLVGADGDVEGILVGYPSVPGEQ
;
A
#
# COMPACT_ATOMS: atom_id res chain seq x y z
N MET A 1 -26.45 10.20 4.12
CA MET A 1 -25.63 9.07 4.61
C MET A 1 -25.01 9.44 5.94
N SER A 2 -25.34 8.73 7.03
CA SER A 2 -24.69 8.93 8.33
C SER A 2 -23.23 8.45 8.27
N LYS A 3 -22.26 9.33 8.56
CA LYS A 3 -20.84 8.99 8.59
C LYS A 3 -20.49 8.35 9.93
N LYS A 4 -19.68 7.29 9.92
CA LYS A 4 -19.15 6.68 11.14
C LYS A 4 -17.90 7.42 11.60
N ALA A 5 -17.85 7.75 12.88
CA ALA A 5 -16.65 8.19 13.57
C ALA A 5 -15.54 7.14 13.41
N PHE A 6 -14.31 7.57 13.09
CA PHE A 6 -13.15 6.68 12.99
C PHE A 6 -12.06 7.11 13.98
N PRO A 7 -11.66 6.24 14.93
CA PRO A 7 -10.57 6.53 15.86
C PRO A 7 -9.22 6.40 15.15
N ILE A 8 -8.38 7.42 15.32
CA ILE A 8 -7.06 7.47 14.67
C ILE A 8 -6.05 6.78 15.58
N ASN A 9 -5.51 5.66 15.13
CA ASN A 9 -4.42 4.96 15.79
C ASN A 9 -3.27 4.76 14.81
N ARG A 10 -2.04 4.93 15.28
CA ARG A 10 -0.85 4.60 14.51
C ARG A 10 -0.40 3.19 14.82
N VAL A 11 -0.25 2.36 13.79
CA VAL A 11 0.37 1.04 13.94
C VAL A 11 1.87 1.20 13.78
N ASN A 12 2.64 0.81 14.81
CA ASN A 12 4.09 0.83 14.70
C ASN A 12 4.56 -0.40 13.89
N ILE A 13 5.34 -0.16 12.84
CA ILE A 13 5.92 -1.20 11.98
C ILE A 13 7.44 -1.03 12.05
N ASP A 14 8.08 -1.85 12.88
CA ASP A 14 9.51 -1.71 13.15
C ASP A 14 10.34 -2.04 11.90
N PRO A 15 11.34 -1.20 11.57
CA PRO A 15 12.24 -1.47 10.46
C PRO A 15 13.10 -2.71 10.72
N PRO A 16 13.46 -3.47 9.67
CA PRO A 16 14.34 -4.61 9.82
C PRO A 16 15.73 -4.17 10.29
N LYS A 17 16.42 -5.07 11.01
CA LYS A 17 17.76 -4.79 11.55
C LYS A 17 18.77 -4.63 10.41
N PRO A 18 19.71 -3.66 10.50
CA PRO A 18 20.79 -3.52 9.53
C PRO A 18 21.68 -4.76 9.52
N VAL A 19 21.89 -5.31 8.32
CA VAL A 19 22.73 -6.48 8.09
C VAL A 19 23.97 -6.02 7.34
N ARG A 20 25.14 -6.24 7.96
CA ARG A 20 26.43 -5.89 7.40
C ARG A 20 27.18 -7.18 7.07
N VAL A 21 27.38 -7.45 5.79
CA VAL A 21 28.11 -8.63 5.33
C VAL A 21 29.42 -8.19 4.72
N ALA A 22 30.52 -8.67 5.28
CA ALA A 22 31.86 -8.49 4.75
C ALA A 22 32.36 -9.85 4.24
N PRO A 23 32.30 -10.11 2.91
CA PRO A 23 32.82 -11.35 2.35
C PRO A 23 34.32 -11.50 2.60
N ASN A 24 34.79 -12.74 2.75
CA ASN A 24 36.22 -13.02 2.86
C ASN A 24 36.97 -12.63 1.57
N PRO A 25 38.24 -12.19 1.66
CA PRO A 25 39.06 -11.93 0.48
C PRO A 25 39.25 -13.22 -0.34
N PRO A 26 39.43 -13.11 -1.68
CA PRO A 26 39.67 -14.26 -2.53
C PRO A 26 40.97 -15.00 -2.15
N ILE A 27 41.10 -16.24 -2.61
CA ILE A 27 42.30 -17.03 -2.37
C ILE A 27 43.42 -16.47 -3.26
N ALA A 28 44.61 -16.25 -2.70
CA ALA A 28 45.78 -15.85 -3.48
C ALA A 28 46.25 -16.99 -4.41
N LEU A 29 46.77 -16.64 -5.57
CA LEU A 29 47.42 -17.58 -6.48
C LEU A 29 48.59 -18.25 -5.75
N PRO A 30 48.71 -19.59 -5.81
CA PRO A 30 49.86 -20.25 -5.26
C PRO A 30 51.11 -19.76 -6.01
N GLU A 31 52.08 -19.22 -5.27
CA GLU A 31 53.36 -18.80 -5.82
C GLU A 31 53.97 -19.97 -6.61
N ARG A 32 54.27 -19.74 -7.90
CA ARG A 32 55.00 -20.72 -8.70
C ARG A 32 56.42 -20.79 -8.17
N GLU A 33 56.71 -21.81 -7.37
CA GLU A 33 58.08 -22.11 -6.96
C GLU A 33 58.97 -22.13 -8.22
N PRO A 34 60.10 -21.40 -8.23
CA PRO A 34 61.05 -21.55 -9.32
C PRO A 34 61.45 -23.02 -9.38
N ARG A 35 61.32 -23.63 -10.57
CA ARG A 35 61.82 -24.99 -10.82
C ARG A 35 63.19 -25.08 -10.20
N ASN A 36 63.38 -26.00 -9.25
CA ASN A 36 64.64 -26.10 -8.54
C ASN A 36 65.71 -26.63 -9.52
N ILE A 37 66.36 -25.69 -10.24
CA ILE A 37 67.32 -25.96 -11.32
C ILE A 37 68.44 -26.86 -10.79
N TRP A 38 68.83 -26.67 -9.52
CA TRP A 38 69.78 -27.52 -8.81
C TRP A 38 69.34 -28.97 -8.66
N VAL A 39 68.06 -29.25 -8.42
CA VAL A 39 67.56 -30.63 -8.34
C VAL A 39 67.46 -31.24 -9.74
N MET A 40 66.99 -30.47 -10.71
CA MET A 40 66.78 -30.94 -12.07
C MET A 40 68.09 -31.18 -12.84
N ILE A 41 69.12 -30.36 -12.62
CA ILE A 41 70.44 -30.51 -13.23
C ILE A 41 71.37 -31.32 -12.32
N GLY A 42 71.32 -31.09 -11.02
CA GLY A 42 72.21 -31.74 -10.06
C GLY A 42 71.95 -33.23 -9.90
N VAL A 43 70.69 -33.70 -9.93
CA VAL A 43 70.40 -35.15 -9.81
C VAL A 43 70.91 -35.91 -11.05
N PRO A 44 70.63 -35.50 -12.31
CA PRO A 44 71.23 -36.13 -13.48
C PRO A 44 72.76 -35.99 -13.53
N ALA A 45 73.32 -34.82 -13.17
CA ALA A 45 74.77 -34.62 -13.16
C ALA A 45 75.48 -35.52 -12.14
N LEU A 46 74.88 -35.74 -10.96
CA LEU A 46 75.37 -36.68 -9.95
C LEU A 46 75.35 -38.12 -10.48
N ILE A 47 74.27 -38.52 -11.16
CA ILE A 47 74.16 -39.85 -11.78
C ILE A 47 75.24 -40.03 -12.86
N VAL A 48 75.46 -39.03 -13.71
CA VAL A 48 76.52 -39.06 -14.73
C VAL A 48 77.91 -39.11 -14.11
N ALA A 49 78.17 -38.34 -13.04
CA ALA A 49 79.44 -38.38 -12.31
C ALA A 49 79.69 -39.74 -11.63
N LEU A 50 78.64 -40.37 -11.10
CA LEU A 50 78.69 -41.72 -10.52
C LEU A 50 78.99 -42.78 -11.58
N ILE A 51 78.32 -42.71 -12.73
CA ILE A 51 78.58 -43.62 -13.86
C ILE A 51 80.01 -43.41 -14.39
N GLY A 52 80.45 -42.16 -14.55
CA GLY A 52 81.80 -41.83 -15.01
C GLY A 52 82.90 -42.34 -14.07
N THR A 53 82.69 -42.26 -12.75
CA THR A 53 83.63 -42.83 -11.77
C THR A 53 83.65 -44.35 -11.78
N ILE A 54 82.50 -45.01 -11.96
CA ILE A 54 82.43 -46.48 -12.13
C ILE A 54 83.17 -46.93 -13.40
N VAL A 55 82.97 -46.24 -14.52
CA VAL A 55 83.67 -46.52 -15.78
C VAL A 55 85.18 -46.28 -15.64
N MET A 56 85.59 -45.20 -14.97
CA MET A 56 87.01 -44.89 -14.76
C MET A 56 87.70 -45.92 -13.87
N LEU A 57 87.00 -46.45 -12.87
CA LEU A 57 87.52 -47.52 -12.01
C LEU A 57 87.71 -48.83 -12.81
N TYR A 58 86.84 -49.09 -13.78
CA TYR A 58 86.90 -50.26 -14.65
C TYR A 58 88.04 -50.17 -15.67
N VAL A 59 88.26 -49.00 -16.28
CA VAL A 59 89.30 -48.78 -17.30
C VAL A 59 90.71 -48.62 -16.70
N SER A 60 90.83 -48.02 -15.50
CA SER A 60 92.14 -47.74 -14.88
C SER A 60 92.78 -48.92 -14.15
N GLY A 61 92.04 -50.03 -13.91
CA GLY A 61 92.58 -51.24 -13.30
C GLY A 61 93.02 -51.10 -11.83
N VAL A 62 92.76 -49.97 -11.18
CA VAL A 62 93.16 -49.69 -9.80
C VAL A 62 92.16 -50.31 -8.81
N ARG A 63 92.51 -51.45 -8.21
CA ARG A 63 91.68 -52.18 -7.22
C ARG A 63 91.94 -51.74 -5.76
N SER A 64 92.11 -50.44 -5.51
CA SER A 64 92.33 -49.91 -4.15
C SER A 64 91.00 -49.47 -3.51
N LEU A 65 90.55 -50.23 -2.49
CA LEU A 65 89.37 -49.92 -1.67
C LEU A 65 89.47 -48.58 -0.92
N ALA A 66 90.68 -48.02 -0.75
CA ALA A 66 90.89 -46.73 -0.09
C ALA A 66 90.41 -45.52 -0.92
N THR A 67 90.31 -45.68 -2.25
CA THR A 67 89.88 -44.60 -3.16
C THR A 67 88.36 -44.61 -3.43
N GLY A 68 87.67 -45.70 -3.04
CA GLY A 68 86.22 -45.87 -3.19
C GLY A 68 85.35 -45.11 -2.18
N PHE A 69 85.96 -44.40 -1.23
CA PHE A 69 85.25 -43.69 -0.15
C PHE A 69 84.68 -42.33 -0.60
N PHE A 70 85.32 -41.66 -1.57
CA PHE A 70 84.90 -40.35 -2.08
C PHE A 70 83.50 -40.32 -2.73
N PRO A 71 83.10 -41.27 -3.60
CA PRO A 71 81.75 -41.27 -4.18
C PRO A 71 80.65 -41.60 -3.15
N LEU A 72 80.92 -42.50 -2.19
CA LEU A 72 79.99 -42.86 -1.12
C LEU A 72 79.76 -41.70 -0.14
N MET A 73 80.82 -40.97 0.23
CA MET A 73 80.72 -39.79 1.09
C MET A 73 80.01 -38.63 0.37
N GLY A 74 80.22 -38.45 -0.94
CA GLY A 74 79.49 -37.46 -1.75
C GLY A 74 77.98 -37.73 -1.80
N ILE A 75 77.59 -39.00 -1.96
CA ILE A 75 76.17 -39.41 -1.91
C ILE A 75 75.61 -39.23 -0.50
N GLY A 76 76.34 -39.61 0.54
CA GLY A 76 75.94 -39.42 1.95
C GLY A 76 75.77 -37.94 2.32
N ALA A 77 76.71 -37.08 1.92
CA ALA A 77 76.65 -35.65 2.16
C ALA A 77 75.51 -34.97 1.36
N PHE A 78 75.29 -35.38 0.11
CA PHE A 78 74.20 -34.85 -0.72
C PHE A 78 72.82 -35.30 -0.22
N SER A 79 72.68 -36.58 0.16
CA SER A 79 71.45 -37.12 0.74
C SER A 79 71.15 -36.50 2.11
N MET A 80 72.17 -36.32 2.97
CA MET A 80 72.03 -35.60 4.23
C MET A 80 71.64 -34.13 4.02
N LEU A 81 72.23 -33.44 3.04
CA LEU A 81 71.88 -32.04 2.73
C LEU A 81 70.46 -31.91 2.18
N ALA A 82 70.04 -32.82 1.29
CA ALA A 82 68.69 -32.86 0.72
C ALA A 82 67.61 -33.22 1.75
N PHE A 83 67.93 -34.08 2.73
CA PHE A 83 66.99 -34.47 3.81
C PHE A 83 67.03 -33.55 5.04
N SER A 84 68.06 -32.70 5.20
CA SER A 84 68.24 -31.82 6.38
C SER A 84 67.20 -30.68 6.52
N GLY A 85 66.25 -30.56 5.59
CA GLY A 85 65.19 -29.55 5.67
C GLY A 85 65.65 -28.10 5.41
N ARG A 86 66.93 -27.89 5.10
CA ARG A 86 67.52 -26.57 4.79
C ARG A 86 67.16 -26.05 3.39
N PHE A 87 66.72 -26.92 2.49
CA PHE A 87 66.09 -26.55 1.22
C PHE A 87 64.59 -26.50 1.43
N GLY A 88 64.07 -25.27 1.53
CA GLY A 88 62.76 -24.92 2.06
C GLY A 88 61.64 -25.90 1.73
N ARG A 89 60.96 -26.36 2.79
CA ARG A 89 59.58 -26.84 2.71
C ARG A 89 58.66 -25.65 2.42
N ALA A 90 58.77 -25.08 1.22
CA ALA A 90 57.66 -24.35 0.64
C ALA A 90 56.56 -25.41 0.41
N ARG A 91 55.44 -25.23 1.12
CA ARG A 91 54.37 -26.21 1.17
C ARG A 91 53.64 -26.16 -0.17
N LYS A 92 53.99 -27.05 -1.11
CA LYS A 92 53.25 -27.24 -2.36
C LYS A 92 51.76 -27.37 -2.07
N ILE A 93 50.97 -26.34 -2.37
CA ILE A 93 49.52 -26.45 -2.35
C ILE A 93 49.16 -27.40 -3.48
N THR A 94 48.69 -28.59 -3.12
CA THR A 94 48.28 -29.57 -4.12
C THR A 94 47.01 -29.10 -4.83
N TRP A 95 46.83 -29.52 -6.09
CA TRP A 95 45.61 -29.22 -6.86
C TRP A 95 44.32 -29.56 -6.09
N GLY A 96 44.32 -30.66 -5.34
CA GLY A 96 43.19 -31.06 -4.49
C GLY A 96 42.91 -30.13 -3.31
N GLU A 97 43.96 -29.54 -2.71
CA GLU A 97 43.82 -28.55 -1.64
C GLU A 97 43.31 -27.21 -2.17
N LEU A 98 43.79 -26.78 -3.34
CA LEU A 98 43.30 -25.58 -4.04
C LEU A 98 41.81 -25.73 -4.38
N GLU A 99 41.42 -26.87 -4.94
CA GLU A 99 40.02 -27.16 -5.29
C GLU A 99 39.11 -27.26 -4.05
N LYS A 100 39.64 -27.79 -2.94
CA LYS A 100 38.95 -27.77 -1.64
C LYS A 100 38.80 -26.33 -1.12
N GLY A 101 39.81 -25.48 -1.33
CA GLY A 101 39.77 -24.05 -1.02
C GLY A 101 38.67 -23.33 -1.80
N ARG A 102 38.64 -23.49 -3.12
CA ARG A 102 37.60 -22.93 -4.00
C ARG A 102 36.20 -23.32 -3.56
N ARG A 103 35.96 -24.61 -3.34
CA ARG A 103 34.64 -25.10 -2.90
C ARG A 103 34.22 -24.52 -1.54
N ARG A 104 35.15 -24.36 -0.61
CA ARG A 104 34.88 -23.70 0.67
C ARG A 104 34.50 -22.25 0.46
N TYR A 105 35.28 -21.52 -0.34
CA TYR A 105 35.05 -20.10 -0.62
C TYR A 105 33.68 -19.86 -1.27
N LEU A 106 33.33 -20.63 -2.29
CA LEU A 106 32.03 -20.53 -2.96
C LEU A 106 30.88 -20.85 -1.99
N ARG A 107 31.04 -21.84 -1.12
CA ARG A 107 30.04 -22.16 -0.08
C ARG A 107 29.88 -21.04 0.94
N ASP A 108 30.97 -20.38 1.31
CA ASP A 108 30.93 -19.22 2.21
C ASP A 108 30.22 -18.04 1.52
N LEU A 109 30.46 -17.82 0.22
CA LEU A 109 29.69 -16.84 -0.58
C LEU A 109 28.21 -17.18 -0.69
N ASP A 110 27.84 -18.45 -0.83
CA ASP A 110 26.43 -18.88 -0.83
C ASP A 110 25.77 -18.64 0.53
N THR A 111 26.47 -18.93 1.63
CA THR A 111 25.98 -18.62 2.99
C THR A 111 25.74 -17.12 3.17
N ASN A 112 26.70 -16.30 2.73
CA ASN A 112 26.57 -14.84 2.73
C ASN A 112 25.40 -14.39 1.84
N ARG A 113 25.18 -15.04 0.68
CA ARG A 113 24.06 -14.75 -0.21
C ARG A 113 22.73 -14.98 0.49
N ASP A 114 22.56 -16.11 1.18
CA ASP A 114 21.33 -16.46 1.86
C ASP A 114 20.99 -15.48 2.99
N GLU A 115 22.00 -15.04 3.75
CA GLU A 115 21.85 -14.00 4.77
C GLU A 115 21.40 -12.67 4.15
N ILE A 116 22.04 -12.25 3.05
CA ILE A 116 21.66 -11.02 2.31
C ILE A 116 20.24 -11.12 1.76
N GLN A 117 19.88 -12.24 1.13
CA GLN A 117 18.55 -12.41 0.54
C GLN A 117 17.45 -12.42 1.61
N THR A 118 17.72 -13.01 2.78
CA THR A 118 16.81 -12.95 3.93
C THR A 118 16.59 -11.50 4.38
N ALA A 119 17.66 -10.72 4.50
CA ALA A 119 17.57 -9.30 4.84
C ALA A 119 16.82 -8.48 3.78
N VAL A 120 17.05 -8.78 2.49
CA VAL A 120 16.35 -8.14 1.36
C VAL A 120 14.86 -8.45 1.37
N CYS A 121 14.47 -9.71 1.64
CA CYS A 121 13.06 -10.09 1.77
C CYS A 121 12.40 -9.33 2.92
N ALA A 122 13.03 -9.29 4.10
CA ALA A 122 12.53 -8.55 5.26
C ALA A 122 12.38 -7.04 4.96
N GLN A 123 13.34 -6.44 4.23
CA GLN A 123 13.28 -5.04 3.79
C GLN A 123 12.12 -4.79 2.83
N ARG A 124 11.91 -5.66 1.85
CA ARG A 124 10.80 -5.55 0.89
C ARG A 124 9.44 -5.70 1.59
N GLU A 125 9.31 -6.66 2.50
CA GLU A 125 8.08 -6.88 3.28
C GLU A 125 7.76 -5.68 4.16
N TRP A 126 8.75 -5.18 4.90
CA TRP A 126 8.60 -3.98 5.72
C TRP A 126 8.17 -2.78 4.87
N GLN A 127 8.83 -2.55 3.73
CA GLN A 127 8.50 -1.41 2.90
C GLN A 127 7.13 -1.54 2.22
N ASN A 128 6.71 -2.74 1.82
CA ASN A 128 5.35 -3.00 1.33
C ASN A 128 4.31 -2.87 2.46
N ALA A 129 4.68 -3.17 3.71
CA ALA A 129 3.82 -2.91 4.84
C ALA A 129 3.60 -1.40 5.01
N VAL A 130 4.68 -0.59 5.02
CA VAL A 130 4.59 0.87 5.20
C VAL A 130 4.00 1.59 3.97
N HIS A 131 4.46 1.23 2.77
CA HIS A 131 4.07 1.80 1.47
C HIS A 131 3.41 0.73 0.59
N SER A 132 2.19 0.37 0.97
CA SER A 132 1.46 -0.73 0.35
C SER A 132 1.20 -0.54 -1.14
N ASP A 133 1.14 -1.68 -1.81
CA ASP A 133 0.82 -1.76 -3.23
C ASP A 133 -0.58 -1.18 -3.49
N PRO A 134 -0.79 -0.35 -4.54
CA PRO A 134 -2.06 0.33 -4.77
C PRO A 134 -3.28 -0.60 -4.90
N PRO A 135 -3.19 -1.76 -5.59
CA PRO A 135 -4.23 -2.81 -5.54
C PRO A 135 -4.60 -3.30 -4.13
N GLY A 136 -3.63 -3.31 -3.21
CA GLY A 136 -3.78 -3.78 -1.83
C GLY A 136 -4.41 -2.77 -0.87
N LEU A 137 -4.57 -1.50 -1.26
CA LEU A 137 -5.11 -0.44 -0.40
C LEU A 137 -6.53 -0.73 0.11
N GLY A 138 -7.31 -1.52 -0.64
CA GLY A 138 -8.65 -1.93 -0.24
C GLY A 138 -8.71 -2.68 1.09
N ALA A 139 -7.66 -3.41 1.46
CA ALA A 139 -7.58 -4.14 2.72
C ALA A 139 -7.30 -3.22 3.93
N ILE A 140 -6.72 -2.04 3.68
CA ILE A 140 -6.38 -1.05 4.72
C ILE A 140 -7.58 -0.20 5.08
N ILE A 141 -8.45 0.10 4.10
CA ILE A 141 -9.61 0.99 4.29
C ILE A 141 -10.58 0.40 5.33
N GLY A 142 -10.84 1.17 6.39
CA GLY A 142 -11.67 0.76 7.51
C GLY A 142 -10.96 -0.13 8.54
N GLY A 143 -9.71 -0.55 8.28
CA GLY A 143 -8.82 -1.18 9.25
C GLY A 143 -8.06 -0.16 10.10
N PRO A 144 -7.30 -0.61 11.12
CA PRO A 144 -6.64 0.27 12.10
C PRO A 144 -5.53 1.15 11.52
N ARG A 145 -5.08 0.84 10.30
CA ARG A 145 -4.01 1.57 9.59
C ARG A 145 -4.52 2.70 8.69
N MET A 146 -5.84 2.83 8.53
CA MET A 146 -6.42 3.96 7.81
C MET A 146 -6.16 5.24 8.58
N TRP A 147 -5.66 6.27 7.89
CA TRP A 147 -5.34 7.59 8.45
C TRP A 147 -4.30 7.56 9.59
N GLU A 148 -3.36 6.61 9.56
CA GLU A 148 -2.34 6.43 10.60
C GLU A 148 -1.23 7.51 10.60
N ARG A 149 -1.05 8.25 9.50
CA ARG A 149 0.03 9.25 9.34
C ARG A 149 -0.46 10.66 9.63
N GLY A 150 0.15 11.31 10.61
CA GLY A 150 -0.09 12.71 10.99
C GLY A 150 1.04 13.65 10.57
N ARG A 151 0.78 14.97 10.66
CA ARG A 151 1.69 16.03 10.16
C ARG A 151 3.10 16.03 10.79
N GLY A 152 3.20 15.59 12.04
CA GLY A 152 4.47 15.51 12.78
C GLY A 152 5.30 14.27 12.46
N ASP A 153 4.77 13.34 11.68
CA ASP A 153 5.44 12.08 11.38
C ASP A 153 6.49 12.25 10.26
N VAL A 154 7.54 11.42 10.32
CA VAL A 154 8.63 11.44 9.34
C VAL A 154 8.14 11.05 7.94
N ASP A 155 7.21 10.10 7.89
CA ASP A 155 6.57 9.51 6.72
C ASP A 155 5.33 10.27 6.23
N PHE A 156 5.05 11.44 6.82
CA PHE A 156 4.00 12.34 6.36
C PHE A 156 4.28 12.80 4.92
N LEU A 157 3.30 12.60 4.05
CA LEU A 157 3.34 12.88 2.60
C LEU A 157 4.39 12.10 1.81
N GLU A 158 4.82 10.97 2.33
CA GLU A 158 5.56 9.99 1.53
C GLU A 158 4.63 9.10 0.74
N VAL A 159 4.76 9.15 -0.58
CA VAL A 159 3.90 8.39 -1.48
C VAL A 159 4.73 7.47 -2.37
N ARG A 160 4.26 6.23 -2.50
CA ARG A 160 4.82 5.27 -3.44
C ARG A 160 4.40 5.67 -4.86
N VAL A 161 5.36 5.68 -5.78
CA VAL A 161 5.12 5.97 -7.20
C VAL A 161 5.36 4.74 -8.09
N GLY A 162 5.97 3.69 -7.57
CA GLY A 162 6.32 2.52 -8.35
C GLY A 162 7.21 1.50 -7.64
N THR A 163 7.63 0.47 -8.35
CA THR A 163 8.65 -0.50 -7.92
C THR A 163 9.92 -0.34 -8.73
N GLY A 164 11.08 -0.33 -8.09
CA GLY A 164 12.34 -0.04 -8.77
C GLY A 164 13.52 -0.79 -8.17
N VAL A 165 14.70 -0.25 -8.39
CA VAL A 165 15.95 -0.77 -7.83
C VAL A 165 16.52 0.24 -6.84
N GLN A 166 16.98 -0.24 -5.68
CA GLN A 166 17.72 0.55 -4.69
C GLN A 166 19.16 0.02 -4.58
N HIS A 167 20.12 0.95 -4.52
CA HIS A 167 21.53 0.65 -4.35
C HIS A 167 21.94 0.75 -2.88
N ALA A 168 22.78 -0.18 -2.43
CA ALA A 168 23.31 -0.27 -1.07
C ALA A 168 24.56 0.62 -0.85
N PRO A 169 24.37 1.93 -0.68
CA PRO A 169 24.76 2.49 0.62
C PRO A 169 23.58 3.07 1.42
N ASP A 170 22.44 3.31 0.75
CA ASP A 170 21.25 3.95 1.33
C ASP A 170 20.23 2.93 1.84
N SER A 171 20.70 1.70 2.11
CA SER A 171 19.86 0.57 2.50
C SER A 171 20.36 -0.03 3.80
N VAL A 172 19.46 -0.71 4.50
CA VAL A 172 19.71 -1.56 5.68
C VAL A 172 20.80 -2.61 5.41
N LEU A 173 21.06 -2.93 4.13
CA LEU A 173 22.14 -3.79 3.67
C LEU A 173 23.42 -3.00 3.38
N SER A 174 24.53 -3.32 4.06
CA SER A 174 25.86 -2.84 3.67
C SER A 174 26.77 -4.03 3.30
N VAL A 175 27.09 -4.16 2.02
CA VAL A 175 28.11 -5.10 1.52
C VAL A 175 29.40 -4.32 1.30
N THR A 176 30.40 -4.55 2.15
CA THR A 176 31.70 -3.90 2.04
C THR A 176 32.62 -4.71 1.15
N TRP A 177 33.40 -4.02 0.31
CA TRP A 177 34.52 -4.65 -0.38
C TRP A 177 35.57 -5.07 0.66
N PRO A 178 36.03 -6.33 0.65
CA PRO A 178 37.17 -6.71 1.48
C PRO A 178 38.43 -5.97 1.00
N ASP A 179 39.43 -5.90 1.87
CA ASP A 179 40.76 -5.46 1.47
C ASP A 179 41.41 -6.58 0.64
N ILE A 180 41.75 -6.28 -0.60
CA ILE A 180 42.24 -7.27 -1.58
C ILE A 180 43.71 -6.92 -1.89
N SER A 181 44.58 -7.93 -1.90
CA SER A 181 45.95 -7.80 -2.42
C SER A 181 45.92 -7.50 -3.94
N SER A 182 47.07 -7.20 -4.55
CA SER A 182 47.14 -6.82 -5.96
C SER A 182 46.37 -7.78 -6.89
N ASP A 183 45.65 -7.23 -7.89
CA ASP A 183 44.74 -7.99 -8.78
C ASP A 183 45.45 -9.14 -9.53
N GLU A 184 46.76 -9.00 -9.75
CA GLU A 184 47.62 -10.00 -10.41
C GLU A 184 47.88 -11.25 -9.55
N GLU A 185 47.68 -11.18 -8.23
CA GLU A 185 47.93 -12.26 -7.27
C GLU A 185 46.67 -13.05 -6.91
N LEU A 186 45.52 -12.78 -7.54
CA LEU A 186 44.24 -13.40 -7.18
C LEU A 186 43.94 -14.65 -8.00
N GLU A 187 43.40 -15.66 -7.34
CA GLU A 187 42.91 -16.85 -8.02
C GLU A 187 41.67 -16.48 -8.86
N PRO A 188 41.63 -16.83 -10.16
CA PRO A 188 40.65 -16.27 -11.09
C PRO A 188 39.19 -16.66 -10.80
N VAL A 189 38.94 -17.86 -10.28
CA VAL A 189 37.59 -18.34 -9.98
C VAL A 189 37.00 -17.60 -8.79
N THR A 190 37.76 -17.52 -7.69
CA THR A 190 37.34 -16.87 -6.45
C THR A 190 37.30 -15.35 -6.60
N GLY A 191 38.25 -14.75 -7.33
CA GLY A 191 38.26 -13.33 -7.66
C GLY A 191 37.06 -12.91 -8.51
N GLN A 192 36.76 -13.66 -9.58
CA GLN A 192 35.58 -13.38 -10.41
C GLN A 192 34.27 -13.60 -9.63
N ALA A 193 34.17 -14.68 -8.86
CA ALA A 193 32.98 -14.97 -8.05
C ALA A 193 32.68 -13.86 -7.03
N LEU A 194 33.72 -13.31 -6.37
CA LEU A 194 33.55 -12.18 -5.45
C LEU A 194 33.07 -10.92 -6.17
N ARG A 195 33.66 -10.61 -7.34
CA ARG A 195 33.28 -9.45 -8.14
C ARG A 195 31.81 -9.54 -8.56
N ASP A 196 31.39 -10.68 -9.09
CA ASP A 196 30.01 -10.92 -9.53
C ASP A 196 29.05 -10.89 -8.33
N PHE A 197 29.45 -11.47 -7.20
CA PHE A 197 28.70 -11.42 -5.94
C PHE A 197 28.44 -9.97 -5.51
N ILE A 198 29.46 -9.12 -5.45
CA ILE A 198 29.30 -7.74 -4.97
C ILE A 198 28.49 -6.90 -5.96
N LEU A 199 28.68 -7.09 -7.28
CA LEU A 199 27.91 -6.34 -8.29
C LEU A 199 26.42 -6.66 -8.28
N GLU A 200 26.05 -7.92 -8.01
CA GLU A 200 24.65 -8.36 -7.96
C GLU A 200 24.02 -8.12 -6.58
N GLN A 201 24.69 -8.47 -5.49
CA GLN A 201 24.11 -8.39 -4.13
C GLN A 201 23.99 -6.96 -3.59
N ARG A 202 24.64 -5.96 -4.21
CA ARG A 202 24.48 -4.53 -3.86
C ARG A 202 23.18 -3.90 -4.36
N LYS A 203 22.38 -4.62 -5.16
CA LYS A 203 21.14 -4.11 -5.77
C LYS A 203 19.93 -4.80 -5.17
N ILE A 204 19.03 -4.04 -4.57
CA ILE A 204 17.72 -4.53 -4.17
C ILE A 204 16.73 -4.21 -5.28
N ARG A 205 16.25 -5.24 -5.98
CA ARG A 205 15.23 -5.12 -7.04
C ARG A 205 13.82 -5.09 -6.44
N ASP A 206 12.81 -4.76 -7.23
CA ASP A 206 11.38 -4.86 -6.88
C ASP A 206 11.02 -4.22 -5.52
N ILE A 207 11.69 -3.10 -5.21
CA ILE A 207 11.54 -2.37 -3.96
C ILE A 207 10.69 -1.13 -4.21
N ALA A 208 9.82 -0.75 -3.27
CA ALA A 208 8.93 0.39 -3.45
C ALA A 208 9.75 1.68 -3.57
N LYS A 209 9.49 2.45 -4.62
CA LYS A 209 10.09 3.76 -4.84
C LYS A 209 9.13 4.80 -4.33
N VAL A 210 9.58 5.52 -3.31
CA VAL A 210 8.79 6.49 -2.55
C VAL A 210 9.33 7.88 -2.84
N VAL A 211 8.42 8.82 -3.00
CA VAL A 211 8.72 10.25 -3.15
C VAL A 211 8.11 10.97 -1.94
N ASN A 212 8.92 11.79 -1.27
CA ASN A 212 8.43 12.67 -0.22
C ASN A 212 7.90 13.94 -0.86
N LEU A 213 6.58 14.16 -0.83
CA LEU A 213 5.97 15.33 -1.47
C LEU A 213 6.32 16.66 -0.78
N ARG A 214 6.99 16.63 0.37
CA ARG A 214 7.54 17.82 1.02
C ARG A 214 8.92 18.21 0.49
N SER A 215 9.65 17.31 -0.17
CA SER A 215 11.03 17.56 -0.60
C SER A 215 11.15 18.59 -1.72
N ALA A 216 10.05 18.86 -2.42
CA ALA A 216 9.95 19.90 -3.43
C ALA A 216 8.55 20.56 -3.37
N PRO A 217 8.43 21.81 -3.85
CA PRO A 217 7.14 22.52 -3.93
C PRO A 217 6.20 21.93 -4.99
N GLY A 218 6.74 21.16 -5.93
CA GLY A 218 5.94 20.44 -6.91
C GLY A 218 6.73 19.37 -7.65
N PHE A 219 6.02 18.52 -8.37
CA PHE A 219 6.55 17.43 -9.18
C PHE A 219 5.78 17.35 -10.48
N SER A 220 6.46 17.05 -11.59
CA SER A 220 5.82 16.87 -12.89
C SER A 220 6.00 15.45 -13.40
N PHE A 221 4.95 14.94 -14.02
CA PHE A 221 4.90 13.63 -14.64
C PHE A 221 4.59 13.84 -16.13
N VAL A 222 5.62 13.60 -16.95
CA VAL A 222 5.61 13.96 -18.37
C VAL A 222 5.46 12.69 -19.22
N SER A 223 4.46 12.67 -20.11
CA SER A 223 4.18 11.54 -21.00
C SER A 223 3.35 11.97 -22.20
N GLU A 224 3.55 11.36 -23.36
CA GLU A 224 2.60 11.50 -24.48
C GLU A 224 1.24 10.86 -24.16
N ASP A 225 1.24 9.72 -23.45
CA ASP A 225 0.02 9.05 -22.96
C ASP A 225 -0.35 9.61 -21.58
N LEU A 226 -1.23 10.62 -21.58
CA LEU A 226 -1.72 11.26 -20.36
C LEU A 226 -2.58 10.34 -19.50
N ASP A 227 -3.25 9.34 -20.08
CA ASP A 227 -4.14 8.45 -19.34
C ASP A 227 -3.37 7.53 -18.40
N ARG A 228 -2.14 7.14 -18.79
CA ARG A 228 -1.20 6.44 -17.90
C ARG A 228 -0.70 7.30 -16.76
N VAL A 229 -0.45 8.58 -17.01
CA VAL A 229 -0.06 9.52 -15.94
C VAL A 229 -1.23 9.72 -15.00
N ARG A 230 -2.46 9.87 -15.50
CA ARG A 230 -3.67 9.92 -14.67
C ARG A 230 -3.86 8.63 -13.87
N SER A 231 -3.52 7.47 -14.42
CA SER A 231 -3.55 6.20 -13.68
C SER A 231 -2.55 6.16 -12.53
N LEU A 232 -1.33 6.65 -12.74
CA LEU A 232 -0.34 6.84 -11.68
C LEU A 232 -0.84 7.87 -10.64
N MET A 233 -1.42 8.99 -11.08
CA MET A 233 -1.95 9.99 -10.15
C MET A 233 -3.11 9.44 -9.32
N ARG A 234 -4.00 8.61 -9.88
CA ARG A 234 -5.02 7.89 -9.09
C ARG A 234 -4.39 7.02 -8.01
N SER A 235 -3.34 6.27 -8.35
CA SER A 235 -2.57 5.49 -7.38
C SER A 235 -2.01 6.36 -6.24
N VAL A 236 -1.32 7.45 -6.59
CA VAL A 236 -0.73 8.42 -5.66
C VAL A 236 -1.80 9.03 -4.75
N LEU A 237 -2.90 9.54 -5.31
CA LEU A 237 -3.97 10.17 -4.54
C LEU A 237 -4.72 9.18 -3.65
N CYS A 238 -4.99 7.95 -4.12
CA CYS A 238 -5.59 6.92 -3.30
C CYS A 238 -4.68 6.53 -2.13
N SER A 239 -3.37 6.38 -2.37
CA SER A 239 -2.39 6.10 -1.31
C SER A 239 -2.38 7.21 -0.26
N LEU A 240 -2.32 8.48 -0.70
CA LEU A 240 -2.39 9.63 0.19
C LEU A 240 -3.69 9.64 1.02
N ALA A 241 -4.83 9.44 0.38
CA ALA A 241 -6.14 9.47 1.04
C ALA A 241 -6.34 8.34 2.06
N VAL A 242 -5.74 7.17 1.81
CA VAL A 242 -5.84 6.01 2.72
C VAL A 242 -4.99 6.22 3.97
N PHE A 243 -3.78 6.75 3.84
CA PHE A 243 -2.83 6.86 4.96
C PHE A 243 -2.91 8.18 5.75
N HIS A 244 -3.45 9.25 5.16
CA HIS A 244 -3.52 10.57 5.80
C HIS A 244 -4.94 10.98 6.16
N ASN A 245 -5.10 11.70 7.27
CA ASN A 245 -6.39 12.22 7.68
C ASN A 245 -6.87 13.34 6.72
N PRO A 246 -8.16 13.39 6.33
CA PRO A 246 -8.72 14.49 5.53
C PRO A 246 -8.70 15.88 6.20
N ARG A 247 -8.36 15.98 7.50
CA ARG A 247 -8.06 17.24 8.20
C ARG A 247 -6.60 17.66 8.09
N ASP A 248 -5.69 16.73 7.81
CA ASP A 248 -4.26 16.99 7.68
C ASP A 248 -3.85 17.20 6.22
N VAL A 249 -4.57 16.58 5.27
CA VAL A 249 -4.31 16.66 3.83
C VAL A 249 -5.61 16.90 3.07
N LYS A 250 -5.61 17.91 2.19
CA LYS A 250 -6.68 18.14 1.22
C LYS A 250 -6.18 17.85 -0.20
N LEU A 251 -7.02 17.19 -0.98
CA LEU A 251 -6.72 16.79 -2.35
C LEU A 251 -7.60 17.60 -3.31
N MET A 252 -6.95 18.36 -4.18
CA MET A 252 -7.60 19.24 -5.15
C MET A 252 -7.19 18.86 -6.57
N VAL A 253 -8.07 19.10 -7.54
CA VAL A 253 -7.75 18.90 -8.96
C VAL A 253 -8.15 20.12 -9.77
N VAL A 254 -7.26 20.56 -10.64
CA VAL A 254 -7.53 21.52 -11.69
C VAL A 254 -7.52 20.77 -13.01
N THR A 255 -8.68 20.69 -13.67
CA THR A 255 -8.86 19.88 -14.89
C THR A 255 -9.97 20.45 -15.78
N ARG A 256 -9.80 20.36 -17.09
CA ARG A 256 -10.86 20.63 -18.08
C ARG A 256 -11.76 19.42 -18.32
N ASN A 257 -11.37 18.25 -17.81
CA ASN A 257 -12.00 16.95 -18.04
C ASN A 257 -12.45 16.35 -16.68
N PRO A 258 -13.44 16.96 -16.01
CA PRO A 258 -13.85 16.56 -14.66
C PRO A 258 -14.39 15.12 -14.59
N GLU A 259 -14.85 14.55 -15.69
CA GLU A 259 -15.36 13.18 -15.79
C GLU A 259 -14.31 12.12 -15.40
N VAL A 260 -13.03 12.35 -15.73
CA VAL A 260 -11.94 11.42 -15.40
C VAL A 260 -11.63 11.42 -13.90
N TRP A 261 -11.97 12.51 -13.22
CA TRP A 261 -11.76 12.75 -11.79
C TRP A 261 -13.03 12.62 -10.96
N ALA A 262 -14.16 12.25 -11.56
CA ALA A 262 -15.46 12.18 -10.90
C ALA A 262 -15.50 11.20 -9.71
N TRP A 263 -14.56 10.26 -9.62
CA TRP A 263 -14.38 9.37 -8.47
C TRP A 263 -13.97 10.11 -7.19
N MET A 264 -13.28 11.25 -7.30
CA MET A 264 -12.82 12.04 -6.15
C MET A 264 -13.95 12.68 -5.36
N VAL A 265 -15.15 12.81 -5.94
CA VAL A 265 -16.36 13.30 -5.27
C VAL A 265 -16.67 12.51 -3.99
N TRP A 266 -16.26 11.24 -3.93
CA TRP A 266 -16.48 10.39 -2.75
C TRP A 266 -15.38 10.53 -1.69
N LEU A 267 -14.21 11.09 -2.02
CA LEU A 267 -13.12 11.22 -1.07
C LEU A 267 -13.43 12.31 -0.03
N PRO A 268 -13.27 12.02 1.27
CA PRO A 268 -13.44 13.05 2.29
C PRO A 268 -12.38 14.16 2.19
N HIS A 269 -11.22 13.87 1.60
CA HIS A 269 -10.13 14.84 1.36
C HIS A 269 -10.42 15.85 0.26
N ASN A 270 -11.40 15.57 -0.62
CA ASN A 270 -11.81 16.47 -1.71
C ASN A 270 -12.98 17.38 -1.30
N LEU A 271 -13.41 17.30 -0.04
CA LEU A 271 -14.48 18.14 0.51
C LEU A 271 -13.90 19.32 1.26
N HIS A 272 -14.47 20.49 1.02
CA HIS A 272 -14.24 21.70 1.78
C HIS A 272 -14.85 21.55 3.19
N ASP A 273 -14.20 22.15 4.20
CA ASP A 273 -14.64 22.02 5.60
C ASP A 273 -15.79 23.00 5.96
N GLU A 274 -15.83 24.17 5.34
CA GLU A 274 -16.88 25.19 5.60
C GLU A 274 -17.88 25.43 4.45
N LEU A 275 -17.43 25.39 3.19
CA LEU A 275 -18.28 25.71 2.04
C LEU A 275 -19.22 24.55 1.67
N PHE A 276 -20.46 24.88 1.32
CA PHE A 276 -21.50 23.94 0.95
C PHE A 276 -21.98 24.16 -0.50
N ASP A 277 -22.29 23.08 -1.19
CA ASP A 277 -22.86 22.98 -2.54
C ASP A 277 -24.27 22.35 -2.44
N ALA A 278 -25.08 22.41 -3.51
CA ALA A 278 -26.46 21.92 -3.50
C ALA A 278 -26.61 20.43 -3.12
N CYS A 279 -25.53 19.65 -3.20
CA CYS A 279 -25.50 18.20 -2.93
C CYS A 279 -24.63 17.80 -1.72
N GLY A 280 -24.14 18.74 -0.92
CA GLY A 280 -23.26 18.46 0.22
C GLY A 280 -22.11 19.45 0.36
N TRP A 281 -21.05 19.10 1.07
CA TRP A 281 -19.83 19.92 1.15
C TRP A 281 -19.27 20.23 -0.23
N ARG A 282 -18.76 21.46 -0.41
CA ARG A 282 -18.21 21.91 -1.68
C ARG A 282 -17.01 21.05 -2.07
N ARG A 283 -17.00 20.60 -3.32
CA ARG A 283 -15.94 19.79 -3.89
C ARG A 283 -14.77 20.68 -4.35
N LEU A 284 -13.56 20.19 -4.16
CA LEU A 284 -12.32 20.89 -4.51
C LEU A 284 -11.84 20.47 -5.90
N ILE A 285 -12.67 20.70 -6.92
CA ILE A 285 -12.37 20.47 -8.33
C ILE A 285 -12.65 21.76 -9.08
N PHE A 286 -11.69 22.23 -9.87
CA PHE A 286 -11.73 23.51 -10.58
C PHE A 286 -11.37 23.31 -12.05
N ALA A 287 -11.88 24.17 -12.93
CA ALA A 287 -11.57 24.08 -14.37
C ALA A 287 -10.24 24.74 -14.72
N THR A 288 -9.86 25.78 -13.98
CA THR A 288 -8.67 26.60 -14.25
C THR A 288 -7.95 27.03 -12.96
N PRO A 289 -6.66 27.37 -13.03
CA PRO A 289 -5.91 27.89 -11.87
C PRO A 289 -6.47 29.23 -11.38
N GLU A 290 -6.95 30.10 -12.29
CA GLU A 290 -7.56 31.37 -11.89
C GLU A 290 -8.86 31.18 -11.11
N GLU A 291 -9.67 30.19 -11.48
CA GLU A 291 -10.89 29.82 -10.74
C GLU A 291 -10.56 29.29 -9.34
N LEU A 292 -9.50 28.48 -9.22
CA LEU A 292 -8.99 28.00 -7.94
C LEU A 292 -8.55 29.18 -7.05
N GLU A 293 -7.81 30.14 -7.59
CA GLU A 293 -7.37 31.34 -6.85
C GLU A 293 -8.56 32.20 -6.44
N ALA A 294 -9.54 32.41 -7.32
CA ALA A 294 -10.74 33.17 -7.03
C ALA A 294 -11.58 32.53 -5.91
N ALA A 295 -11.66 31.19 -5.87
CA ALA A 295 -12.44 30.47 -4.88
C ALA A 295 -11.73 30.31 -3.53
N LEU A 296 -10.42 30.04 -3.52
CA LEU A 296 -9.66 29.66 -2.33
C LEU A 296 -8.47 30.57 -2.01
N GLY A 297 -8.31 31.71 -2.68
CA GLY A 297 -7.17 32.61 -2.47
C GLY A 297 -6.93 33.00 -1.01
N ALA A 298 -8.01 33.19 -0.24
CA ALA A 298 -7.91 33.48 1.20
C ALA A 298 -7.26 32.33 1.99
N GLU A 299 -7.56 31.07 1.67
CA GLU A 299 -7.04 29.88 2.34
C GLU A 299 -5.65 29.48 1.81
N LEU A 300 -5.48 29.56 0.48
CA LEU A 300 -4.21 29.31 -0.19
C LEU A 300 -3.11 30.23 0.33
N HIS A 301 -3.42 31.50 0.61
CA HIS A 301 -2.44 32.47 1.10
C HIS A 301 -2.52 32.67 2.63
N MET A 302 -3.56 32.20 3.31
CA MET A 302 -3.84 32.43 4.74
C MET A 302 -3.63 33.89 5.17
N LYS A 303 -4.16 34.85 4.41
CA LYS A 303 -3.92 36.30 4.59
C LYS A 303 -2.42 36.68 4.63
N GLY A 304 -1.59 36.02 3.83
CA GLY A 304 -0.14 36.26 3.76
C GLY A 304 0.68 35.54 4.82
N LYS A 305 0.06 34.71 5.69
CA LYS A 305 0.80 33.91 6.70
C LYS A 305 1.53 32.72 6.09
N ARG A 306 1.10 32.23 4.93
CA ARG A 306 1.76 31.14 4.22
C ARG A 306 2.99 31.69 3.48
N GLY A 307 4.18 31.46 4.03
CA GLY A 307 5.44 31.88 3.44
C GLY A 307 5.85 31.07 2.19
N ALA A 308 6.97 31.45 1.59
CA ALA A 308 7.60 30.69 0.51
C ALA A 308 7.94 29.27 0.98
N TRP A 309 7.91 28.31 0.05
CA TRP A 309 8.33 26.95 0.34
C TRP A 309 9.82 26.92 0.74
N THR A 310 10.12 26.12 1.75
CA THR A 310 11.49 25.87 2.22
C THR A 310 11.71 24.35 2.28
N PRO A 311 12.88 23.86 1.85
CA PRO A 311 13.18 22.44 1.90
C PRO A 311 13.09 21.92 3.34
N PRO A 312 12.46 20.74 3.56
CA PRO A 312 12.44 20.11 4.88
C PRO A 312 13.87 19.80 5.33
N THR A 313 14.20 20.14 6.56
CA THR A 313 15.51 19.86 7.19
C THR A 313 15.64 18.45 7.77
N VAL A 314 14.56 17.66 7.75
CA VAL A 314 14.52 16.29 8.28
C VAL A 314 14.54 15.30 7.12
N ALA A 315 15.61 14.49 7.07
CA ALA A 315 15.69 13.30 6.23
C ALA A 315 14.61 12.29 6.65
N SER A 316 13.83 11.81 5.70
CA SER A 316 13.04 10.61 5.91
C SER A 316 13.97 9.38 5.95
N PRO A 317 13.74 8.38 6.82
CA PRO A 317 14.50 7.14 6.80
C PRO A 317 14.38 6.34 5.47
N THR A 318 13.42 6.67 4.59
CA THR A 318 13.19 5.99 3.30
C THR A 318 13.49 6.86 2.07
N ALA A 319 13.75 8.16 2.23
CA ALA A 319 14.04 9.09 1.14
C ALA A 319 15.42 9.76 1.29
N MET A 320 16.15 9.90 0.19
CA MET A 320 17.50 10.48 0.15
C MET A 320 17.50 12.00 0.41
N GLY A 321 18.29 12.47 1.38
CA GLY A 321 18.65 13.89 1.61
C GLY A 321 18.80 14.28 3.09
N SER A 322 19.95 14.89 3.46
CA SER A 322 20.61 15.05 4.78
C SER A 322 19.95 15.95 5.87
N ALA A 323 20.60 15.96 7.06
CA ALA A 323 20.11 16.23 8.41
C ALA A 323 20.32 17.64 9.02
N LEU A 324 19.62 17.84 10.16
CA LEU A 324 19.86 18.71 11.33
C LEU A 324 19.14 20.08 11.35
N GLU A 325 17.92 20.13 11.90
CA GLU A 325 17.66 20.71 13.23
C GLU A 325 16.20 20.49 13.67
N THR A 326 16.07 20.29 14.98
CA THR A 326 14.86 20.34 15.79
C THR A 326 14.25 21.74 15.82
N GLY A 327 12.93 21.82 15.62
CA GLY A 327 12.10 22.84 16.24
C GLY A 327 12.19 24.24 15.64
N GLN A 328 11.54 24.46 14.50
CA GLN A 328 10.89 25.76 14.28
C GLN A 328 9.40 25.61 14.59
N VAL A 329 8.97 26.40 15.58
CA VAL A 329 7.59 26.66 15.97
C VAL A 329 6.87 27.27 14.76
N GLY A 330 6.45 26.41 13.83
CA GLY A 330 5.76 26.79 12.62
C GLY A 330 4.31 27.11 12.93
N VAL A 331 3.88 28.31 12.56
CA VAL A 331 2.47 28.71 12.48
C VAL A 331 1.64 27.54 11.97
N ASP A 332 0.53 27.19 12.63
CA ASP A 332 -0.36 26.14 12.11
C ASP A 332 -0.95 26.60 10.76
N LEU A 333 -0.38 26.08 9.67
CA LEU A 333 -0.75 26.42 8.29
C LEU A 333 -2.01 25.68 7.81
N GLY A 334 -2.77 25.07 8.72
CA GLY A 334 -3.91 24.23 8.38
C GLY A 334 -3.51 22.99 7.57
N PRO A 335 -4.45 22.29 6.92
CA PRO A 335 -4.13 21.10 6.13
C PRO A 335 -3.09 21.38 5.05
N HIS A 336 -2.25 20.37 4.76
CA HIS A 336 -1.39 20.39 3.59
C HIS A 336 -2.24 20.22 2.33
N LEU A 337 -2.06 21.12 1.37
CA LEU A 337 -2.85 21.14 0.14
C LEU A 337 -2.07 20.46 -0.98
N VAL A 338 -2.58 19.34 -1.49
CA VAL A 338 -2.03 18.67 -2.68
C VAL A 338 -2.91 19.01 -3.86
N ILE A 339 -2.35 19.72 -4.83
CA ILE A 339 -3.08 20.19 -6.02
C ILE A 339 -2.57 19.42 -7.23
N VAL A 340 -3.46 18.70 -7.90
CA VAL A 340 -3.17 18.05 -9.17
C VAL A 340 -3.56 18.98 -10.31
N ASP A 341 -2.62 19.28 -11.18
CA ASP A 341 -2.84 19.97 -12.44
C ASP A 341 -2.91 18.94 -13.57
N ASP A 342 -4.09 18.75 -14.17
CA ASP A 342 -4.32 17.82 -15.26
C ASP A 342 -4.01 18.45 -16.63
N ASN A 343 -2.77 18.94 -16.77
CA ASN A 343 -2.27 19.62 -17.96
C ASN A 343 -3.11 20.86 -18.35
N THR A 344 -3.41 21.71 -17.36
CA THR A 344 -4.27 22.88 -17.49
C THR A 344 -3.59 24.18 -17.04
N GLY A 345 -4.00 25.29 -17.67
CA GLY A 345 -3.46 26.62 -17.33
C GLY A 345 -2.07 26.89 -17.92
N SER A 346 -1.68 28.17 -17.96
CA SER A 346 -0.34 28.59 -18.34
C SER A 346 0.60 28.59 -17.13
N PRO A 347 1.93 28.56 -17.33
CA PRO A 347 2.89 28.74 -16.24
C PRO A 347 2.61 30.01 -15.42
N ASP A 348 2.28 31.12 -16.08
CA ASP A 348 1.96 32.40 -15.44
C ASP A 348 0.73 32.32 -14.54
N ALA A 349 -0.32 31.62 -14.98
CA ALA A 349 -1.54 31.41 -14.19
C ALA A 349 -1.27 30.56 -12.94
N TRP A 350 -0.26 29.70 -12.99
CA TRP A 350 0.15 28.94 -11.82
C TRP A 350 1.10 29.71 -10.91
N GLU A 351 1.90 30.62 -11.47
CA GLU A 351 2.74 31.51 -10.68
C GLU A 351 1.90 32.41 -9.76
N SER A 352 0.70 32.85 -10.17
CA SER A 352 -0.20 33.59 -9.28
C SER A 352 -0.65 32.73 -8.07
N VAL A 353 -1.03 31.48 -8.33
CA VAL A 353 -1.51 30.53 -7.31
C VAL A 353 -0.41 30.11 -6.33
N VAL A 354 0.78 29.73 -6.82
CA VAL A 354 1.82 29.11 -5.99
C VAL A 354 3.09 29.94 -5.83
N GLY A 355 3.26 31.03 -6.59
CA GLY A 355 4.50 31.79 -6.66
C GLY A 355 5.60 31.07 -7.44
N GLN A 356 6.73 31.75 -7.67
CA GLN A 356 7.86 31.20 -8.42
C GLN A 356 8.58 30.04 -7.70
N VAL A 357 8.65 30.12 -6.37
CA VAL A 357 9.38 29.16 -5.51
C VAL A 357 8.43 28.11 -4.90
N GLY A 358 7.11 28.33 -5.00
CA GLY A 358 6.12 27.56 -4.26
C GLY A 358 5.82 28.14 -2.88
N LYS A 359 4.81 27.58 -2.20
CA LYS A 359 4.35 28.01 -0.88
C LYS A 359 4.45 26.87 0.14
N ALA A 360 4.76 27.20 1.39
CA ALA A 360 4.83 26.23 2.47
C ALA A 360 3.47 25.54 2.67
N GLY A 361 3.45 24.21 2.88
CA GLY A 361 2.21 23.45 3.10
C GLY A 361 1.33 23.28 1.85
N LEU A 362 1.88 23.52 0.66
CA LEU A 362 1.24 23.29 -0.64
C LEU A 362 2.20 22.52 -1.54
N THR A 363 1.72 21.46 -2.18
CA THR A 363 2.48 20.69 -3.18
C THR A 363 1.67 20.58 -4.46
N VAL A 364 2.29 20.88 -5.60
CA VAL A 364 1.65 20.74 -6.91
C VAL A 364 2.14 19.49 -7.64
N LEU A 365 1.21 18.65 -8.11
CA LEU A 365 1.48 17.50 -8.96
C LEU A 365 1.03 17.83 -10.38
N ARG A 366 1.96 17.97 -11.32
CA ARG A 366 1.71 18.36 -12.70
C ARG A 366 1.64 17.14 -13.59
N ILE A 367 0.52 16.95 -14.28
CA ILE A 367 0.42 16.08 -15.44
C ILE A 367 0.74 16.94 -16.66
N ALA A 368 1.69 16.54 -17.49
CA ALA A 368 2.02 17.30 -18.69
C ALA A 368 2.37 16.39 -19.86
N SER A 369 2.07 16.83 -21.08
CA SER A 369 2.50 16.11 -22.29
C SER A 369 3.96 16.36 -22.66
N ARG A 370 4.54 17.44 -22.13
CA ARG A 370 5.90 17.91 -22.38
C ARG A 370 6.43 18.65 -21.15
N VAL A 371 7.75 18.72 -21.03
CA VAL A 371 8.40 19.48 -19.96
C VAL A 371 8.01 20.96 -20.07
N GLY A 372 7.43 21.49 -18.99
CA GLY A 372 6.99 22.88 -18.86
C GLY A 372 8.00 23.74 -18.11
N THR A 373 7.53 24.86 -17.57
CA THR A 373 8.31 25.80 -16.75
C THR A 373 7.55 26.14 -15.47
N GLY A 374 8.27 26.62 -14.46
CA GLY A 374 7.71 26.96 -13.14
C GLY A 374 7.78 25.82 -12.12
N VAL A 375 7.02 25.95 -11.04
CA VAL A 375 7.02 25.01 -9.91
C VAL A 375 6.62 23.60 -10.35
N GLY A 376 7.52 22.64 -10.10
CA GLY A 376 7.36 21.23 -10.45
C GLY A 376 8.11 20.78 -11.70
N PHE A 377 8.77 21.70 -12.42
CA PHE A 377 9.52 21.40 -13.65
C PHE A 377 11.05 21.57 -13.49
N ALA A 378 11.57 21.63 -12.27
CA ALA A 378 13.02 21.55 -12.04
C ALA A 378 13.57 20.16 -12.38
N GLU A 379 14.88 20.05 -12.65
CA GLU A 379 15.52 18.81 -13.12
C GLU A 379 15.30 17.60 -12.19
N ASP A 380 15.21 17.83 -10.89
CA ASP A 380 14.97 16.84 -9.83
C ASP A 380 13.47 16.58 -9.55
N GLN A 381 12.58 17.37 -10.14
CA GLN A 381 11.13 17.33 -9.96
C GLN A 381 10.39 16.69 -11.13
N VAL A 382 11.07 16.52 -12.27
CA VAL A 382 10.51 15.96 -13.50
C VAL A 382 10.70 14.45 -13.54
N PHE A 383 9.58 13.74 -13.68
CA PHE A 383 9.52 12.32 -13.94
C PHE A 383 8.97 12.08 -15.35
N GLU A 384 9.81 11.51 -16.21
CA GLU A 384 9.41 11.15 -17.57
C GLU A 384 8.88 9.73 -17.58
N MET A 385 7.65 9.55 -18.07
CA MET A 385 7.04 8.25 -18.23
C MET A 385 7.21 7.80 -19.68
N ALA A 386 7.94 6.70 -19.86
CA ALA A 386 8.18 6.10 -21.15
C ALA A 386 7.43 4.76 -21.26
N GLN A 387 6.82 4.52 -22.41
CA GLN A 387 6.26 3.21 -22.70
C GLN A 387 7.39 2.18 -22.81
N ARG A 388 7.19 1.03 -22.19
CA ARG A 388 8.10 -0.11 -22.33
C ARG A 388 8.00 -0.64 -23.77
N HIS A 389 8.92 -0.23 -24.63
CA HIS A 389 9.10 -0.80 -25.95
C HIS A 389 9.78 -2.16 -25.80
N GLY A 390 9.04 -3.27 -25.82
CA GLY A 390 9.67 -4.58 -25.97
C GLY A 390 8.90 -5.80 -25.46
N ALA A 391 8.66 -6.69 -26.43
CA ALA A 391 8.35 -8.12 -26.38
C ALA A 391 6.98 -8.53 -25.80
N ALA A 392 6.17 -9.11 -26.70
CA ALA A 392 5.06 -10.01 -26.42
C ALA A 392 5.48 -11.31 -25.70
N THR A 393 6.37 -11.22 -24.72
CA THR A 393 6.48 -12.22 -23.67
C THR A 393 5.68 -11.68 -22.51
N ALA A 394 4.36 -11.87 -22.60
CA ALA A 394 3.52 -11.90 -21.43
C ALA A 394 4.09 -12.96 -20.50
N VAL A 395 4.98 -12.55 -19.60
CA VAL A 395 5.19 -13.30 -18.36
C VAL A 395 3.81 -13.23 -17.72
N LYS A 396 3.05 -14.32 -17.83
CA LYS A 396 1.91 -14.57 -16.97
C LYS A 396 2.47 -14.48 -15.56
N ALA A 397 2.37 -13.31 -14.93
CA ALA A 397 2.38 -13.17 -13.50
C ALA A 397 1.08 -13.84 -13.00
N GLY A 398 1.05 -15.16 -13.13
CA GLY A 398 0.07 -15.99 -12.46
C GLY A 398 0.51 -16.08 -11.01
N ARG A 399 -0.09 -15.23 -10.18
CA ARG A 399 -0.45 -15.56 -8.80
C ARG A 399 -1.53 -14.58 -8.33
N ASP A 400 -2.74 -15.14 -8.25
CA ASP A 400 -3.84 -14.81 -7.36
C ASP A 400 -4.43 -13.39 -7.45
N GLY A 401 -5.51 -13.27 -8.25
CA GLY A 401 -6.52 -12.23 -8.03
C GLY A 401 -6.38 -10.92 -8.81
N ALA A 402 -5.67 -10.89 -9.94
CA ALA A 402 -5.76 -9.75 -10.86
C ALA A 402 -7.20 -9.64 -11.39
N ASP A 403 -7.95 -8.65 -10.88
CA ASP A 403 -9.27 -8.28 -11.39
C ASP A 403 -9.18 -8.08 -12.91
N ALA A 404 -10.17 -8.55 -13.66
CA ALA A 404 -10.25 -8.40 -15.12
C ALA A 404 -10.31 -6.92 -15.62
N ASP A 405 -10.23 -5.97 -14.69
CA ASP A 405 -10.38 -4.52 -14.85
C ASP A 405 -9.04 -3.77 -14.91
N ASP A 406 -7.92 -4.44 -14.62
CA ASP A 406 -6.59 -3.84 -14.78
C ASP A 406 -6.15 -3.87 -16.25
N ASP A 407 -5.67 -2.73 -16.74
CA ASP A 407 -5.07 -2.58 -18.05
C ASP A 407 -3.91 -3.57 -18.20
N GLN A 408 -4.09 -4.60 -19.03
CA GLN A 408 -3.13 -5.70 -19.21
C GLN A 408 -1.81 -5.24 -19.85
N ARG A 409 -1.70 -3.97 -20.25
CA ARG A 409 -0.46 -3.39 -20.74
C ARG A 409 0.59 -3.35 -19.61
N PRO A 410 1.87 -3.63 -19.92
CA PRO A 410 2.92 -3.59 -18.90
C PRO A 410 3.03 -2.22 -18.23
N ALA A 411 3.37 -2.22 -16.94
CA ALA A 411 3.61 -1.00 -16.17
C ALA A 411 4.66 -0.11 -16.89
N PRO A 412 4.38 1.19 -17.07
CA PRO A 412 5.28 2.07 -17.79
C PRO A 412 6.55 2.36 -16.97
N LEU A 413 7.62 2.74 -17.66
CA LEU A 413 8.89 3.07 -17.03
C LEU A 413 8.87 4.54 -16.60
N LEU A 414 9.21 4.79 -15.35
CA LEU A 414 9.43 6.13 -14.81
C LEU A 414 10.92 6.41 -14.79
N ARG A 415 11.33 7.53 -15.39
CA ARG A 415 12.70 8.03 -15.40
C ARG A 415 12.79 9.32 -14.62
N ALA A 416 13.87 9.46 -13.86
CA ALA A 416 14.25 10.71 -13.20
C ALA A 416 15.65 11.06 -13.69
N ARG A 417 15.87 12.30 -14.15
CA ARG A 417 17.17 12.77 -14.68
C ARG A 417 17.72 11.87 -15.79
N GLY A 418 16.85 11.39 -16.68
CA GLY A 418 17.18 10.46 -17.78
C GLY A 418 17.47 9.01 -17.36
N THR A 419 17.60 8.73 -16.06
CA THR A 419 17.91 7.39 -15.53
C THR A 419 16.64 6.64 -15.11
N PHE A 420 16.67 5.31 -15.14
CA PHE A 420 15.56 4.49 -14.65
C PHE A 420 15.33 4.72 -13.14
N PHE A 421 14.11 5.10 -12.77
CA PHE A 421 13.73 5.31 -11.38
C PHE A 421 12.86 4.18 -10.85
N ALA A 422 11.76 3.87 -11.55
CA ALA A 422 10.79 2.85 -11.15
C ALA A 422 9.96 2.34 -12.35
N HIS A 423 9.31 1.20 -12.20
CA HIS A 423 8.08 0.86 -12.90
C HIS A 423 6.93 1.58 -12.20
N ALA A 424 6.27 2.49 -12.91
CA ALA A 424 5.23 3.32 -12.32
C ALA A 424 4.02 2.46 -11.93
N ASP A 425 3.52 2.65 -10.72
CA ASP A 425 2.29 1.99 -10.29
C ASP A 425 1.11 2.51 -11.11
N GLN A 426 0.13 1.65 -11.39
CA GLN A 426 -1.08 2.00 -12.15
C GLN A 426 -2.30 1.61 -11.33
N LEU A 427 -3.34 2.44 -11.38
CA LEU A 427 -4.63 2.17 -10.76
C LEU A 427 -5.78 2.46 -11.73
N SER A 428 -6.66 1.46 -11.91
CA SER A 428 -7.89 1.59 -12.69
C SER A 428 -8.84 2.63 -12.07
N ILE A 429 -9.69 3.22 -12.91
CA ILE A 429 -10.70 4.16 -12.43
C ILE A 429 -11.73 3.48 -11.51
N HIS A 430 -12.11 2.22 -11.80
CA HIS A 430 -13.10 1.51 -10.99
C HIS A 430 -12.56 1.16 -9.60
N ARG A 431 -11.27 0.81 -9.47
CA ARG A 431 -10.62 0.64 -8.16
C ARG A 431 -10.58 1.94 -7.38
N ALA A 432 -10.26 3.06 -8.03
CA ALA A 432 -10.30 4.37 -7.39
C ALA A 432 -11.72 4.72 -6.86
N TYR A 433 -12.78 4.44 -7.65
CA TYR A 433 -14.17 4.55 -7.19
C TYR A 433 -14.46 3.67 -5.98
N ARG A 434 -14.01 2.41 -5.99
CA ARG A 434 -14.21 1.47 -4.89
C ARG A 434 -13.57 1.98 -3.62
N TYR A 435 -12.32 2.44 -3.68
CA TYR A 435 -11.59 2.97 -2.53
C TYR A 435 -12.23 4.25 -2.00
N ALA A 436 -12.56 5.19 -2.89
CA ALA A 436 -13.17 6.46 -2.50
C ALA A 436 -14.54 6.26 -1.83
N ARG A 437 -15.41 5.40 -2.38
CA ARG A 437 -16.71 5.06 -1.78
C ARG A 437 -16.58 4.32 -0.45
N ALA A 438 -15.55 3.47 -0.31
CA ALA A 438 -15.29 2.78 0.95
C ALA A 438 -14.85 3.76 2.05
N MET A 439 -14.01 4.75 1.71
CA MET A 439 -13.58 5.81 2.63
C MET A 439 -14.70 6.80 2.97
N ALA A 440 -15.60 7.11 2.03
CA ALA A 440 -16.71 8.07 2.21
C ALA A 440 -17.62 7.78 3.41
N ARG A 441 -17.64 6.53 3.88
CA ARG A 441 -18.43 6.05 5.02
C ARG A 441 -17.93 6.59 6.36
N TRP A 442 -16.67 7.05 6.41
CA TRP A 442 -15.98 7.45 7.62
C TRP A 442 -15.85 8.97 7.72
N SER A 443 -15.88 9.47 8.95
CA SER A 443 -15.55 10.86 9.28
C SER A 443 -14.42 10.86 10.31
N PRO A 444 -13.42 11.74 10.19
CA PRO A 444 -12.37 11.86 11.19
C PRO A 444 -12.95 12.33 12.51
N THR A 445 -12.78 11.56 13.58
CA THR A 445 -13.03 12.03 14.96
C THR A 445 -11.78 12.76 15.45
N SER A 446 -11.93 13.83 16.23
CA SER A 446 -10.74 14.49 16.80
C SER A 446 -10.13 13.63 17.92
N ARG A 447 -8.80 13.66 18.02
CA ARG A 447 -8.05 13.07 19.15
C ARG A 447 -8.38 13.77 20.48
N SER A 448 -8.90 15.00 20.42
CA SER A 448 -9.31 15.85 21.55
C SER A 448 -10.72 15.53 22.07
N GLU A 449 -11.65 15.07 21.22
CA GLU A 449 -12.99 14.65 21.66
C GLU A 449 -12.93 13.40 22.56
N VAL A 450 -11.86 12.59 22.46
CA VAL A 450 -11.68 11.42 23.31
C VAL A 450 -11.34 11.84 24.75
N THR A 451 -10.67 12.96 25.01
CA THR A 451 -10.28 13.33 26.38
C THR A 451 -11.41 13.98 27.19
N ASP A 452 -12.26 14.81 26.56
CA ASP A 452 -13.39 15.43 27.25
C ASP A 452 -14.61 14.51 27.37
N SER A 453 -14.85 13.63 26.40
CA SER A 453 -15.96 12.67 26.48
C SER A 453 -15.70 11.56 27.51
N THR A 454 -14.44 11.22 27.76
CA THR A 454 -14.10 10.15 28.71
C THR A 454 -14.26 10.61 30.16
N SER A 455 -14.03 11.88 30.50
CA SER A 455 -14.21 12.36 31.88
C SER A 455 -15.69 12.40 32.27
N GLY A 456 -16.55 13.02 31.44
CA GLY A 456 -17.99 13.10 31.69
C GLY A 456 -18.70 11.74 31.59
N ALA A 457 -18.33 10.90 30.63
CA ALA A 457 -18.90 9.57 30.51
C ALA A 457 -18.43 8.64 31.64
N ALA A 458 -17.16 8.70 32.07
CA ALA A 458 -16.68 7.87 33.18
C ALA A 458 -17.23 8.34 34.55
N GLU A 459 -17.53 9.63 34.72
CA GLU A 459 -18.21 10.16 35.91
C GLU A 459 -19.68 9.71 35.95
N LEU A 460 -20.39 9.79 34.82
CA LEU A 460 -21.76 9.31 34.68
C LEU A 460 -21.85 7.79 34.91
N LEU A 461 -20.96 6.99 34.31
CA LEU A 461 -20.93 5.54 34.49
C LEU A 461 -20.67 5.17 35.96
N ARG A 462 -19.74 5.85 36.65
CA ARG A 462 -19.54 5.65 38.09
C ARG A 462 -20.77 6.03 38.92
N SER A 463 -21.45 7.12 38.59
CA SER A 463 -22.69 7.54 39.29
C SER A 463 -23.85 6.56 39.07
N LEU A 464 -23.87 5.87 37.92
CA LEU A 464 -24.81 4.79 37.60
C LEU A 464 -24.39 3.43 38.17
N GLY A 465 -23.25 3.36 38.88
CA GLY A 465 -22.71 2.14 39.49
C GLY A 465 -22.03 1.19 38.51
N ILE A 466 -21.62 1.69 37.35
CA ILE A 466 -20.96 0.94 36.27
C ILE A 466 -19.46 1.20 36.35
N SER A 467 -18.71 0.19 36.81
CA SER A 467 -17.26 0.28 37.00
C SER A 467 -16.47 0.05 35.71
N ASP A 468 -16.95 -0.84 34.83
CA ASP A 468 -16.35 -1.11 33.51
C ASP A 468 -17.45 -1.16 32.43
N PRO A 469 -17.46 -0.25 31.43
CA PRO A 469 -18.46 -0.22 30.37
C PRO A 469 -18.33 -1.35 29.32
N ARG A 470 -17.25 -2.14 29.36
CA ARG A 470 -17.09 -3.31 28.49
C ARG A 470 -17.78 -4.55 29.07
N GLU A 471 -17.99 -4.57 30.38
CA GLU A 471 -18.75 -5.58 31.11
C GLU A 471 -20.00 -4.94 31.74
N LEU A 472 -20.95 -4.58 30.87
CA LEU A 472 -22.24 -4.05 31.30
C LEU A 472 -23.13 -5.19 31.81
N ASP A 473 -23.34 -5.23 33.13
CA ASP A 473 -24.41 -6.03 33.75
C ASP A 473 -25.76 -5.34 33.50
N VAL A 474 -26.25 -5.53 32.27
CA VAL A 474 -27.48 -4.91 31.77
C VAL A 474 -28.71 -5.36 32.56
N ASP A 475 -28.66 -6.57 33.13
CA ASP A 475 -29.74 -7.12 33.96
C ASP A 475 -29.85 -6.35 35.28
N ARG A 476 -28.73 -6.02 35.94
CA ARG A 476 -28.71 -5.16 37.14
C ARG A 476 -29.10 -3.71 36.84
N LEU A 477 -28.65 -3.17 35.71
CA LEU A 477 -28.89 -1.77 35.34
C LEU A 477 -30.33 -1.50 34.89
N TRP A 478 -30.97 -2.48 34.26
CA TRP A 478 -32.36 -2.41 33.79
C TRP A 478 -33.34 -3.18 34.66
N ALA A 479 -32.87 -3.70 35.81
CA ALA A 479 -33.74 -4.27 36.83
C ALA A 479 -34.83 -3.25 37.20
N GLU A 480 -36.07 -3.74 37.30
CA GLU A 480 -37.21 -2.93 37.68
C GLU A 480 -36.97 -2.36 39.09
N ARG A 481 -36.64 -1.08 39.18
CA ARG A 481 -36.47 -0.40 40.45
C ARG A 481 -37.85 -0.22 41.02
N ARG A 482 -38.16 -1.00 42.06
CA ARG A 482 -39.40 -0.86 42.81
C ARG A 482 -39.50 0.62 43.23
N GLY A 483 -40.69 1.19 43.07
CA GLY A 483 -41.02 2.54 43.51
C GLY A 483 -41.99 2.48 44.70
N ARG A 484 -41.96 3.47 45.60
CA ARG A 484 -42.70 3.46 46.89
C ARG A 484 -44.24 3.34 46.78
N GLY A 485 -44.79 3.31 45.57
CA GLY A 485 -46.22 3.19 45.28
C GLY A 485 -46.64 1.90 44.59
N ASP A 486 -45.78 0.86 44.59
CA ASP A 486 -46.13 -0.46 44.04
C ASP A 486 -46.46 -1.44 45.18
N ASP A 487 -47.69 -1.96 45.19
CA ASP A 487 -48.25 -2.84 46.24
C ASP A 487 -47.49 -4.17 46.39
N ARG A 488 -46.64 -4.53 45.41
CA ARG A 488 -45.82 -5.74 45.41
C ARG A 488 -44.35 -5.48 45.77
N TRP A 489 -44.03 -4.35 46.40
CA TRP A 489 -42.67 -3.99 46.80
C TRP A 489 -41.97 -5.07 47.65
N CYS A 490 -42.72 -6.01 48.25
CA CYS A 490 -42.20 -7.14 49.02
C CYS A 490 -42.57 -8.55 48.52
N GLU A 491 -43.16 -8.71 47.33
CA GLU A 491 -43.47 -10.06 46.80
C GLU A 491 -42.44 -10.52 45.76
N ILE A 492 -42.07 -11.82 45.78
CA ILE A 492 -41.14 -12.43 44.84
C ILE A 492 -41.91 -13.49 44.03
N PRO A 493 -42.23 -13.22 42.75
CA PRO A 493 -42.96 -14.20 41.95
C PRO A 493 -42.00 -15.12 41.21
N VAL A 494 -42.20 -16.42 41.45
CA VAL A 494 -41.59 -17.53 40.72
C VAL A 494 -42.37 -17.73 39.41
N GLY A 495 -41.70 -17.60 38.26
CA GLY A 495 -42.11 -18.19 36.97
C GLY A 495 -43.08 -17.41 36.08
N ALA A 496 -42.55 -16.89 34.94
CA ALA A 496 -43.01 -17.12 33.55
C ALA A 496 -42.43 -16.03 32.62
N LYS A 497 -41.57 -16.42 31.66
CA LYS A 497 -40.85 -15.50 30.74
C LYS A 497 -41.79 -14.87 29.68
N PRO A 498 -41.62 -13.58 29.32
CA PRO A 498 -42.20 -13.01 28.10
C PRO A 498 -41.25 -13.18 26.88
N LEU A 499 -41.87 -13.44 25.73
CA LEU A 499 -41.34 -13.82 24.41
C LEU A 499 -40.41 -12.81 23.67
N ARG A 500 -39.76 -11.86 24.34
CA ARG A 500 -38.97 -10.80 23.65
C ARG A 500 -37.47 -11.06 23.50
N ALA A 501 -36.95 -12.17 24.02
CA ALA A 501 -35.56 -12.59 23.84
C ALA A 501 -35.41 -13.62 22.71
N LEU A 502 -35.76 -13.27 21.46
CA LEU A 502 -35.50 -14.14 20.31
C LEU A 502 -34.18 -13.75 19.63
N LYS A 503 -33.23 -14.69 19.66
CA LYS A 503 -31.95 -14.66 18.94
C LYS A 503 -32.22 -14.43 17.43
N PRO A 504 -31.44 -13.59 16.73
CA PRO A 504 -31.58 -13.43 15.28
C PRO A 504 -31.39 -14.75 14.53
N TRP A 505 -32.04 -14.91 13.37
CA TRP A 505 -31.99 -16.13 12.55
C TRP A 505 -30.57 -16.41 12.02
N GLU A 506 -30.05 -17.60 12.35
CA GLU A 506 -28.70 -18.08 11.96
C GLU A 506 -28.72 -19.03 10.74
N GLY A 507 -29.90 -19.30 10.17
CA GLY A 507 -30.07 -20.18 9.01
C GLY A 507 -29.97 -19.47 7.65
N PRO A 508 -30.26 -20.17 6.55
CA PRO A 508 -30.24 -19.60 5.20
C PRO A 508 -31.22 -18.43 5.08
N ARG A 509 -30.83 -17.40 4.33
CA ARG A 509 -31.67 -16.23 4.06
C ARG A 509 -32.39 -16.42 2.73
N HIS A 510 -33.71 -16.31 2.75
CA HIS A 510 -34.56 -16.47 1.57
C HIS A 510 -35.02 -15.10 1.08
N PHE A 511 -34.69 -14.77 -0.16
CA PHE A 511 -35.08 -13.52 -0.80
C PHE A 511 -36.17 -13.79 -1.82
N VAL A 512 -37.31 -13.12 -1.68
CA VAL A 512 -38.45 -13.21 -2.60
C VAL A 512 -38.66 -11.84 -3.22
N LEU A 513 -38.51 -11.76 -4.53
CA LEU A 513 -38.74 -10.57 -5.35
C LEU A 513 -40.05 -10.77 -6.11
N ILE A 514 -41.01 -9.88 -5.87
CA ILE A 514 -42.31 -9.90 -6.52
C ILE A 514 -42.42 -8.62 -7.33
N ASP A 515 -42.27 -8.74 -8.65
CA ASP A 515 -42.50 -7.62 -9.55
C ASP A 515 -44.00 -7.52 -9.88
N ASP A 516 -44.52 -6.30 -9.99
CA ASP A 516 -45.90 -6.00 -10.37
C ASP A 516 -46.97 -6.78 -9.59
N VAL A 517 -46.97 -6.63 -8.25
CA VAL A 517 -47.90 -7.37 -7.37
C VAL A 517 -49.39 -7.17 -7.70
N GLN A 518 -49.75 -6.07 -8.40
CA GLN A 518 -51.11 -5.81 -8.88
C GLN A 518 -51.61 -6.83 -9.93
N ASP A 519 -50.70 -7.53 -10.61
CA ASP A 519 -51.05 -8.54 -11.62
C ASP A 519 -51.31 -9.92 -11.00
N LEU A 520 -50.98 -10.11 -9.71
CA LEU A 520 -51.32 -11.30 -8.93
C LEU A 520 -52.80 -11.30 -8.49
N ARG A 521 -53.70 -11.16 -9.47
CA ARG A 521 -55.14 -11.09 -9.24
C ARG A 521 -55.66 -12.44 -8.71
N PRO A 522 -56.59 -12.44 -7.75
CA PRO A 522 -57.30 -13.66 -7.39
C PRO A 522 -58.04 -14.19 -8.63
N ALA A 523 -57.95 -15.49 -8.87
CA ALA A 523 -58.75 -16.13 -9.92
C ALA A 523 -60.23 -15.78 -9.67
N GLN A 524 -60.94 -15.27 -10.68
CA GLN A 524 -62.39 -15.07 -10.62
C GLN A 524 -63.07 -16.45 -10.64
N SER A 525 -62.99 -17.14 -9.52
CA SER A 525 -63.62 -18.43 -9.26
C SER A 525 -64.45 -18.31 -8.00
N TYR A 526 -65.59 -19.00 -8.00
CA TYR A 526 -66.44 -19.14 -6.83
C TYR A 526 -66.24 -20.54 -6.23
N PRO A 527 -65.98 -20.67 -4.92
CA PRO A 527 -65.81 -19.61 -3.92
C PRO A 527 -64.51 -18.82 -4.14
N GLN A 528 -64.49 -17.55 -3.70
CA GLN A 528 -63.31 -16.68 -3.85
C GLN A 528 -62.07 -17.34 -3.25
N LYS A 529 -61.11 -17.67 -4.11
CA LYS A 529 -59.80 -18.15 -3.66
C LYS A 529 -58.99 -16.96 -3.14
N PRO A 530 -58.23 -17.14 -2.05
CA PRO A 530 -57.32 -16.09 -1.58
C PRO A 530 -56.29 -15.76 -2.69
N PRO A 531 -55.83 -14.50 -2.78
CA PRO A 531 -54.89 -14.08 -3.80
C PRO A 531 -53.56 -14.84 -3.67
N VAL A 532 -52.81 -14.94 -4.78
CA VAL A 532 -51.61 -15.79 -4.92
C VAL A 532 -50.52 -15.48 -3.85
N GLY A 533 -50.49 -14.25 -3.32
CA GLY A 533 -49.59 -13.83 -2.24
C GLY A 533 -50.04 -14.17 -0.81
N ALA A 534 -51.24 -14.72 -0.61
CA ALA A 534 -51.85 -14.85 0.72
C ALA A 534 -51.09 -15.78 1.69
N ALA A 535 -50.41 -16.79 1.13
CA ALA A 535 -49.59 -17.71 1.91
C ALA A 535 -48.37 -17.01 2.52
N LEU A 536 -47.85 -15.97 1.86
CA LEU A 536 -46.68 -15.23 2.34
C LEU A 536 -47.03 -14.33 3.53
N TRP A 537 -48.27 -13.85 3.67
CA TRP A 537 -48.65 -12.96 4.78
C TRP A 537 -48.34 -13.56 6.15
N LYS A 538 -48.69 -14.85 6.35
CA LYS A 538 -48.42 -15.56 7.61
C LYS A 538 -46.92 -15.73 7.89
N LEU A 539 -46.12 -15.83 6.84
CA LEU A 539 -44.66 -15.96 6.94
C LEU A 539 -43.98 -14.60 7.14
N MET A 540 -44.55 -13.53 6.58
CA MET A 540 -44.05 -12.15 6.71
C MET A 540 -44.08 -11.67 8.17
N GLU A 541 -45.12 -12.01 8.92
CA GLU A 541 -45.21 -11.71 10.36
C GLU A 541 -44.06 -12.35 11.18
N ARG A 542 -43.50 -13.46 10.68
CA ARG A 542 -42.40 -14.20 11.30
C ARG A 542 -41.09 -14.10 10.50
N ALA A 543 -41.00 -13.19 9.53
CA ALA A 543 -39.91 -13.17 8.55
C ALA A 543 -38.51 -13.13 9.19
N ARG A 544 -38.37 -12.38 10.30
CA ARG A 544 -37.13 -12.28 11.09
C ARG A 544 -36.71 -13.59 11.76
N GLN A 545 -37.68 -14.47 12.04
CA GLN A 545 -37.47 -15.76 12.71
C GLN A 545 -37.17 -16.89 11.72
N VAL A 546 -37.39 -16.69 10.42
CA VAL A 546 -37.16 -17.69 9.36
C VAL A 546 -36.20 -17.20 8.27
N GLY A 547 -35.58 -16.03 8.46
CA GLY A 547 -34.64 -15.45 7.50
C GLY A 547 -35.25 -15.03 6.17
N LEU A 548 -36.56 -14.75 6.14
CA LEU A 548 -37.27 -14.38 4.91
C LEU A 548 -37.19 -12.86 4.68
N HIS A 549 -36.88 -12.47 3.45
CA HIS A 549 -36.86 -11.09 2.99
C HIS A 549 -37.72 -10.98 1.73
N VAL A 550 -38.81 -10.21 1.79
CA VAL A 550 -39.75 -10.04 0.68
C VAL A 550 -39.67 -8.60 0.18
N PHE A 551 -39.44 -8.45 -1.12
CA PHE A 551 -39.46 -7.18 -1.84
C PHE A 551 -40.57 -7.25 -2.88
N SER A 552 -41.48 -6.28 -2.86
CA SER A 552 -42.57 -6.21 -3.83
C SER A 552 -42.62 -4.85 -4.48
N THR A 553 -42.74 -4.81 -5.81
CA THR A 553 -43.02 -3.58 -6.56
C THR A 553 -44.51 -3.51 -6.89
N ARG A 554 -45.01 -2.29 -7.07
CA ARG A 554 -46.37 -2.03 -7.53
C ARG A 554 -46.40 -0.72 -8.30
N ASN A 555 -47.20 -0.65 -9.36
CA ASN A 555 -47.51 0.63 -10.00
C ASN A 555 -48.43 1.50 -9.12
N SER A 556 -48.46 2.81 -9.40
CA SER A 556 -49.29 3.78 -8.68
C SER A 556 -50.72 3.91 -9.23
N ALA A 557 -51.12 3.06 -10.18
CA ALA A 557 -52.45 3.10 -10.77
C ALA A 557 -53.53 2.79 -9.73
N ASN A 558 -54.70 3.42 -9.88
CA ASN A 558 -55.85 3.27 -8.97
C ASN A 558 -55.54 3.61 -7.50
N TRP A 559 -54.67 4.60 -7.25
CA TRP A 559 -54.21 5.05 -5.93
C TRP A 559 -55.32 5.18 -4.89
N ALA A 560 -56.46 5.76 -5.26
CA ALA A 560 -57.61 5.96 -4.38
C ALA A 560 -58.17 4.66 -3.78
N THR A 561 -58.00 3.53 -4.48
CA THR A 561 -58.46 2.20 -4.05
C THR A 561 -57.33 1.34 -3.48
N MET A 562 -56.07 1.79 -3.56
CA MET A 562 -54.89 1.04 -3.13
C MET A 562 -54.93 0.63 -1.64
N PRO A 563 -55.42 1.44 -0.69
CA PRO A 563 -55.56 1.02 0.71
C PRO A 563 -56.57 -0.13 0.93
N MET A 564 -57.46 -0.37 -0.02
CA MET A 564 -58.44 -1.47 0.02
C MET A 564 -57.87 -2.79 -0.51
N ASP A 565 -56.71 -2.76 -1.18
CA ASP A 565 -56.01 -3.94 -1.66
C ASP A 565 -55.54 -4.80 -0.47
N PRO A 566 -55.89 -6.10 -0.41
CA PRO A 566 -55.51 -6.97 0.70
C PRO A 566 -54.01 -7.05 0.98
N TRP A 567 -53.17 -6.96 -0.07
CA TRP A 567 -51.71 -6.99 0.04
C TRP A 567 -51.17 -5.73 0.72
N VAL A 568 -51.61 -4.56 0.24
CA VAL A 568 -51.20 -3.25 0.78
C VAL A 568 -51.70 -3.08 2.21
N LYS A 569 -52.93 -3.53 2.49
CA LYS A 569 -53.50 -3.53 3.83
C LYS A 569 -52.66 -4.35 4.81
N SER A 570 -52.26 -5.56 4.42
CA SER A 570 -51.41 -6.43 5.25
C SER A 570 -50.04 -5.79 5.54
N GLN A 571 -49.37 -5.23 4.53
CA GLN A 571 -48.09 -4.55 4.70
C GLN A 571 -48.18 -3.32 5.62
N THR A 572 -49.24 -2.54 5.48
CA THR A 572 -49.50 -1.36 6.33
C THR A 572 -49.74 -1.77 7.78
N SER A 573 -50.54 -2.81 8.02
CA SER A 573 -50.75 -3.37 9.37
C SER A 573 -49.46 -3.90 10.00
N ALA A 574 -48.55 -4.45 9.19
CA ALA A 574 -47.24 -4.92 9.62
C ALA A 574 -46.17 -3.81 9.74
N LYS A 575 -46.53 -2.54 9.51
CA LYS A 575 -45.62 -1.37 9.52
C LYS A 575 -44.37 -1.55 8.65
N VAL A 576 -44.53 -2.17 7.48
CA VAL A 576 -43.43 -2.38 6.53
C VAL A 576 -43.02 -1.02 5.94
N ALA A 577 -41.72 -0.79 5.80
CA ALA A 577 -41.21 0.41 5.15
C ALA A 577 -41.61 0.44 3.66
N GLN A 578 -42.06 1.59 3.17
CA GLN A 578 -42.57 1.76 1.81
C GLN A 578 -41.73 2.77 1.04
N LEU A 579 -41.31 2.40 -0.17
CA LEU A 579 -40.56 3.28 -1.06
C LEU A 579 -41.46 3.79 -2.18
N TYR A 580 -41.57 5.11 -2.30
CA TYR A 580 -42.32 5.79 -3.35
C TYR A 580 -41.35 6.43 -4.34
N MET A 581 -41.29 5.91 -5.57
CA MET A 581 -40.45 6.46 -6.64
C MET A 581 -41.25 7.52 -7.43
N ASP A 582 -41.08 7.60 -8.75
CA ASP A 582 -41.87 8.49 -9.60
C ASP A 582 -43.38 8.22 -9.45
N ASN A 583 -44.15 9.26 -9.10
CA ASN A 583 -45.58 9.12 -8.84
C ASN A 583 -46.32 10.47 -9.02
N ASP A 584 -47.62 10.41 -9.30
CA ASP A 584 -48.45 11.58 -9.57
C ASP A 584 -48.56 12.49 -8.32
N PRO A 585 -48.20 13.79 -8.39
CA PRO A 585 -48.31 14.73 -7.28
C PRO A 585 -49.72 14.92 -6.69
N GLN A 586 -50.77 14.50 -7.41
CA GLN A 586 -52.14 14.48 -6.89
C GLN A 586 -52.32 13.45 -5.76
N ASN A 587 -51.51 12.39 -5.76
CA ASN A 587 -51.56 11.31 -4.78
C ASN A 587 -50.97 11.74 -3.42
N ARG A 588 -51.62 11.36 -2.33
CA ARG A 588 -51.15 11.62 -0.96
C ARG A 588 -50.53 10.37 -0.36
N ILE A 589 -49.24 10.44 -0.01
CA ILE A 589 -48.48 9.35 0.62
C ILE A 589 -48.85 9.22 2.10
N ASN A 590 -48.85 10.33 2.83
CA ASN A 590 -49.31 10.38 4.21
C ASN A 590 -50.07 11.70 4.49
N ARG A 591 -50.35 12.00 5.76
CA ARG A 591 -51.10 13.22 6.14
C ARG A 591 -50.37 14.51 5.74
N SER A 592 -49.04 14.54 5.76
CA SER A 592 -48.19 15.73 5.56
C SER A 592 -47.45 15.75 4.22
N VAL A 593 -47.32 14.62 3.52
CA VAL A 593 -46.46 14.44 2.35
C VAL A 593 -47.27 13.92 1.16
N ARG A 594 -47.15 14.63 0.04
CA ARG A 594 -47.67 14.24 -1.27
C ARG A 594 -46.62 13.49 -2.06
N ALA A 595 -47.06 12.66 -3.00
CA ALA A 595 -46.20 12.09 -4.02
C ALA A 595 -45.56 13.20 -4.87
N GLN A 596 -44.47 12.85 -5.57
CA GLN A 596 -43.72 13.78 -6.39
C GLN A 596 -43.30 13.08 -7.69
N THR A 597 -43.27 13.84 -8.77
CA THR A 597 -42.62 13.41 -10.00
C THR A 597 -41.12 13.41 -9.76
N LEU A 598 -40.50 12.24 -9.79
CA LEU A 598 -39.10 12.06 -9.41
C LEU A 598 -38.31 11.48 -10.58
N PRO A 599 -37.09 11.98 -10.87
CA PRO A 599 -36.21 11.37 -11.84
C PRO A 599 -35.95 9.89 -11.52
N PRO A 600 -35.76 9.02 -12.55
CA PRO A 600 -35.53 7.61 -12.33
C PRO A 600 -34.36 7.37 -11.37
N GLY A 601 -34.55 6.42 -10.45
CA GLY A 601 -33.59 6.11 -9.39
C GLY A 601 -33.72 6.95 -8.12
N ARG A 602 -34.54 8.00 -8.07
CA ARG A 602 -34.90 8.73 -6.83
C ARG A 602 -36.23 8.23 -6.26
N GLY A 603 -36.37 8.27 -4.93
CA GLY A 603 -37.60 7.93 -4.25
C GLY A 603 -37.68 8.52 -2.83
N LEU A 604 -38.87 8.43 -2.23
CA LEU A 604 -39.17 8.79 -0.85
C LEU A 604 -39.42 7.50 -0.07
N LEU A 605 -38.58 7.21 0.92
CA LEU A 605 -38.74 6.09 1.82
C LEU A 605 -39.56 6.52 3.04
N VAL A 606 -40.66 5.82 3.29
CA VAL A 606 -41.51 5.99 4.47
C VAL A 606 -41.23 4.86 5.45
N GLY A 607 -40.71 5.21 6.62
CA GLY A 607 -40.38 4.27 7.70
C GLY A 607 -41.60 3.79 8.50
N ALA A 608 -41.38 2.81 9.37
CA ALA A 608 -42.41 2.20 10.21
C ALA A 608 -43.12 3.19 11.18
N ASP A 609 -42.41 4.27 11.54
CA ASP A 609 -42.89 5.33 12.44
C ASP A 609 -43.48 6.54 11.68
N GLY A 610 -43.51 6.48 10.34
CA GLY A 610 -44.10 7.51 9.48
C GLY A 610 -43.12 8.59 9.01
N ASP A 611 -41.85 8.50 9.40
CA ASP A 611 -40.77 9.38 8.92
C ASP A 611 -40.54 9.20 7.42
N VAL A 612 -40.27 10.31 6.72
CA VAL A 612 -40.07 10.32 5.27
C VAL A 612 -38.65 10.79 4.95
N GLU A 613 -37.87 9.94 4.28
CA GLU A 613 -36.49 10.22 3.85
C GLU A 613 -36.37 10.16 2.32
N GLY A 614 -35.73 11.13 1.70
CA GLY A 614 -35.39 11.07 0.28
C GLY A 614 -34.20 10.14 0.04
N ILE A 615 -34.38 9.11 -0.79
CA ILE A 615 -33.36 8.10 -1.07
C ILE A 615 -33.05 7.99 -2.57
N LEU A 616 -31.81 7.62 -2.88
CA LEU A 616 -31.35 7.27 -4.23
C LEU A 616 -31.15 5.75 -4.29
N VAL A 617 -31.95 5.09 -5.12
CA VAL A 617 -32.08 3.62 -5.20
C VAL A 617 -31.24 3.06 -6.35
N GLY A 618 -30.91 3.88 -7.35
CA GLY A 618 -30.05 3.51 -8.47
C GLY A 618 -29.70 4.72 -9.35
N TYR A 619 -28.77 4.55 -10.28
CA TYR A 619 -28.50 5.56 -11.31
C TYR A 619 -29.52 5.41 -12.46
N PRO A 620 -30.10 6.50 -12.99
CA PRO A 620 -30.78 6.43 -14.27
C PRO A 620 -29.75 6.04 -15.34
N SER A 621 -30.00 4.96 -16.09
CA SER A 621 -29.31 4.75 -17.35
C SER A 621 -29.60 5.96 -18.25
N VAL A 622 -28.56 6.48 -18.90
CA VAL A 622 -28.69 7.58 -19.84
C VAL A 622 -29.59 7.12 -21.00
N PRO A 623 -30.65 7.85 -21.37
CA PRO A 623 -31.44 7.50 -22.55
C PRO A 623 -30.53 7.62 -23.77
N GLY A 624 -30.14 6.48 -24.36
CA GLY A 624 -29.21 6.43 -25.50
C GLY A 624 -28.36 5.16 -25.62
N GLU A 625 -28.29 4.32 -24.58
CA GLU A 625 -27.68 2.98 -24.66
C GLU A 625 -28.75 1.88 -24.54
N GLN A 626 -29.52 1.68 -25.62
CA GLN A 626 -30.14 0.39 -26.00
C GLN A 626 -30.16 0.26 -27.52
#